data_AF-A0A8S1N278-F1
#
_entry.id   AF-A0A8S1N278-F1
#
_cell.length_a   1.000
_cell.length_b   1.000
_cell.length_c   1.000
_cell.angle_alpha   90.00
_cell.angle_beta   90.00
_cell.angle_gamma   90.00
#
_symmetry.space_group_name_H-M   'P 1'
#
loop_
_entity.id
_entity.type
_entity.pdbx_description
1 polymer ?
#
loop_
_entity_poly.entity_id
_entity_poly.type
_entity_poly.pdbx_seq_one_letter_code
_entity_poly.pdbx_strand_id
1 'polypeptide(L)'
;MSKISKEAFEYLNKLRQNPQIAIPKLQEHLKLFKGNILYKPGEIPLQTNEGPKVVNECISFLQNQKPVGVLSWSKGLEFAARDHVKDTGPKGVTGHTGTDGSSMSDRVERYGEWNMTIGENISYGQQTGEDVIIQLIIDDGVSSRGHRKNCFKSEFGTVGIFDGDHKQFGTQCVFDFAGAYEDKANLNAGGNQKQEGYPKKESGQSGPQMQQREQGGGSAKSQSKDPDEKIVKDAFDYLNQVRQNPTLAIPKLQELMKLFKGSILYKPGEIPLQTNEGTKVIQELIVFLQKQQPLHPLTYEKGLEQACIDHVNDTGPKGVCGHTGTDGSSLSDRIERYGEWNGKIGENISYGQKNGEDVIIQLLIDDGVGSRGHRKNCFSPDFLLVGIASGDHKQYQTQCVFDFAGEFTPKGAQGQKPKAQQYQQQAQNMKDQMKNMMLGGKGGNVGNYAHQNEEEEKLPPGCVSVSTSTQITIKNGQKSTKITKTYKFKDGSTKTQVQSLTEG
;
A
#
# COMPACT_ATOMS: atom_id res chain seq x y z
N MET A 1 -14.39 -22.77 -13.03
CA MET A 1 -13.64 -23.33 -11.90
C MET A 1 -12.99 -24.64 -12.34
N SER A 2 -11.67 -24.78 -12.17
CA SER A 2 -10.97 -26.03 -12.46
C SER A 2 -11.30 -27.11 -11.41
N LYS A 3 -10.77 -28.33 -11.59
CA LYS A 3 -10.82 -29.39 -10.58
C LYS A 3 -10.08 -29.00 -9.29
N ILE A 4 -8.85 -28.49 -9.39
CA ILE A 4 -8.03 -28.13 -8.22
C ILE A 4 -8.68 -27.01 -7.42
N SER A 5 -9.10 -25.91 -8.07
CA SER A 5 -9.80 -24.79 -7.40
C SER A 5 -11.07 -25.25 -6.67
N LYS A 6 -11.86 -26.14 -7.30
CA LYS A 6 -13.09 -26.67 -6.72
C LYS A 6 -12.80 -27.54 -5.49
N GLU A 7 -11.87 -28.49 -5.63
CA GLU A 7 -11.46 -29.37 -4.51
C GLU A 7 -10.88 -28.56 -3.35
N ALA A 8 -10.06 -27.54 -3.65
CA ALA A 8 -9.46 -26.68 -2.65
C ALA A 8 -10.53 -25.89 -1.88
N PHE A 9 -11.51 -25.30 -2.57
CA PHE A 9 -12.64 -24.61 -1.94
C PHE A 9 -13.44 -25.53 -1.02
N GLU A 10 -13.83 -26.70 -1.53
CA GLU A 10 -14.63 -27.67 -0.78
C GLU A 10 -13.87 -28.18 0.45
N TYR A 11 -12.58 -28.51 0.29
CA TYR A 11 -11.77 -29.02 1.38
C TYR A 11 -11.46 -27.92 2.41
N LEU A 12 -11.17 -26.68 1.97
CA LEU A 12 -10.98 -25.55 2.88
C LEU A 12 -12.22 -25.29 3.74
N ASN A 13 -13.41 -25.34 3.16
CA ASN A 13 -14.64 -25.16 3.93
C ASN A 13 -14.91 -26.31 4.92
N LYS A 14 -14.66 -27.57 4.51
CA LYS A 14 -14.72 -28.72 5.44
C LYS A 14 -13.72 -28.55 6.59
N LEU A 15 -12.51 -28.11 6.28
CA LEU A 15 -11.45 -27.87 7.25
C LEU A 15 -11.81 -26.74 8.21
N ARG A 16 -12.40 -25.64 7.73
CA ARG A 16 -12.87 -24.52 8.57
C ARG A 16 -13.96 -24.94 9.55
N GLN A 17 -14.86 -25.83 9.15
CA GLN A 17 -15.93 -26.36 10.00
C GLN A 17 -15.46 -27.48 10.94
N ASN A 18 -14.48 -28.27 10.52
CA ASN A 18 -13.92 -29.39 11.28
C ASN A 18 -12.39 -29.41 11.12
N PRO A 19 -11.65 -28.61 11.91
CA PRO A 19 -10.19 -28.50 11.78
C PRO A 19 -9.46 -29.85 11.93
N GLN A 20 -10.02 -30.77 12.72
CA GLN A 20 -9.43 -32.09 12.95
C GLN A 20 -9.50 -33.01 11.72
N ILE A 21 -10.26 -32.67 10.67
CA ILE A 21 -10.42 -33.52 9.46
C ILE A 21 -9.09 -33.77 8.73
N ALA A 22 -8.13 -32.85 8.82
CA ALA A 22 -6.83 -32.99 8.16
C ALA A 22 -5.82 -33.85 8.97
N ILE A 23 -6.08 -34.13 10.24
CA ILE A 23 -5.12 -34.82 11.14
C ILE A 23 -4.71 -36.21 10.60
N PRO A 24 -5.63 -37.09 10.15
CA PRO A 24 -5.24 -38.39 9.61
C PRO A 24 -4.27 -38.28 8.44
N LYS A 25 -4.52 -37.33 7.52
CA LYS A 25 -3.64 -37.10 6.36
C LYS A 25 -2.28 -36.55 6.79
N LEU A 26 -2.22 -35.66 7.77
CA LEU A 26 -0.96 -35.17 8.34
C LEU A 26 -0.17 -36.28 9.06
N GLN A 27 -0.86 -37.21 9.73
CA GLN A 27 -0.23 -38.37 10.35
C GLN A 27 0.37 -39.33 9.31
N GLU A 28 -0.32 -39.56 8.18
CA GLU A 28 0.27 -40.29 7.05
C GLU A 28 1.45 -39.53 6.45
N HIS A 29 1.34 -38.20 6.32
CA HIS A 29 2.42 -37.35 5.81
C HIS A 29 3.69 -37.46 6.66
N LEU A 30 3.57 -37.55 7.99
CA LEU A 30 4.71 -37.76 8.91
C LEU A 30 5.48 -39.05 8.62
N LYS A 31 4.81 -40.14 8.21
CA LYS A 31 5.45 -41.42 7.93
C LYS A 31 6.38 -41.38 6.71
N LEU A 32 6.22 -40.36 5.87
CA LEU A 32 7.02 -40.19 4.65
C LEU A 32 8.35 -39.47 4.89
N PHE A 33 8.61 -38.96 6.10
CA PHE A 33 9.86 -38.28 6.43
C PHE A 33 10.99 -39.24 6.79
N LYS A 34 12.20 -38.95 6.30
CA LYS A 34 13.46 -39.46 6.86
C LYS A 34 14.37 -38.27 7.15
N GLY A 35 14.48 -37.89 8.43
CA GLY A 35 15.06 -36.59 8.81
C GLY A 35 14.21 -35.44 8.24
N ASN A 36 14.86 -34.47 7.59
CA ASN A 36 14.17 -33.35 6.94
C ASN A 36 13.85 -33.60 5.45
N ILE A 37 14.02 -34.83 4.96
CA ILE A 37 13.70 -35.19 3.57
C ILE A 37 12.36 -35.92 3.54
N LEU A 38 11.44 -35.45 2.70
CA LEU A 38 10.13 -36.03 2.47
C LEU A 38 10.16 -36.95 1.24
N TYR A 39 9.72 -38.19 1.40
CA TYR A 39 9.69 -39.22 0.36
C TYR A 39 8.25 -39.55 -0.03
N LYS A 40 7.70 -38.82 -1.00
CA LYS A 40 6.39 -39.15 -1.57
C LYS A 40 6.53 -40.22 -2.66
N PRO A 41 5.67 -41.27 -2.69
CA PRO A 41 5.71 -42.29 -3.72
C PRO A 41 5.56 -41.69 -5.12
N GLY A 42 6.50 -42.00 -6.02
CA GLY A 42 6.46 -41.54 -7.41
C GLY A 42 6.94 -40.09 -7.63
N GLU A 43 7.36 -39.38 -6.59
CA GLU A 43 7.92 -38.02 -6.67
C GLU A 43 9.41 -38.01 -6.31
N ILE A 44 10.12 -36.97 -6.75
CA ILE A 44 11.51 -36.74 -6.34
C ILE A 44 11.51 -36.38 -4.84
N PRO A 45 12.43 -36.94 -4.03
CA PRO A 45 12.54 -36.59 -2.62
C PRO A 45 12.71 -35.08 -2.41
N LEU A 46 11.93 -34.50 -1.51
CA LEU A 46 11.92 -33.05 -1.24
C LEU A 46 12.65 -32.76 0.07
N GLN A 47 13.70 -31.93 0.00
CA GLN A 47 14.30 -31.34 1.20
C GLN A 47 13.35 -30.26 1.75
N THR A 48 12.85 -30.48 2.96
CA THR A 48 11.99 -29.50 3.66
C THR A 48 12.82 -28.55 4.52
N ASN A 49 12.23 -27.41 4.88
CA ASN A 49 12.88 -26.41 5.72
C ASN A 49 12.91 -26.84 7.19
N GLU A 50 11.77 -27.32 7.70
CA GLU A 50 11.57 -27.57 9.13
C GLU A 50 11.34 -29.06 9.46
N GLY A 51 11.09 -29.89 8.44
CA GLY A 51 10.93 -31.33 8.61
C GLY A 51 9.66 -31.73 9.34
N PRO A 52 9.63 -32.91 10.01
CA PRO A 52 8.43 -33.39 10.68
C PRO A 52 7.99 -32.51 11.86
N LYS A 53 8.82 -31.55 12.31
CA LYS A 53 8.48 -30.66 13.43
C LYS A 53 7.30 -29.75 13.09
N VAL A 54 7.31 -29.12 11.91
CA VAL A 54 6.22 -28.21 11.49
C VAL A 54 4.90 -28.98 11.29
N VAL A 55 4.98 -30.23 10.84
CA VAL A 55 3.80 -31.08 10.67
C VAL A 55 3.17 -31.45 12.02
N ASN A 56 3.97 -31.81 13.02
CA ASN A 56 3.50 -32.06 14.38
C ASN A 56 2.91 -30.78 15.04
N GLU A 57 3.53 -29.63 14.77
CA GLU A 57 3.05 -28.33 15.23
C GLU A 57 1.68 -28.00 14.59
N CYS A 58 1.53 -28.25 13.29
CA CYS A 58 0.24 -28.14 12.58
C CYS A 58 -0.83 -29.07 13.18
N ILE A 59 -0.52 -30.34 13.45
CA ILE A 59 -1.45 -31.27 14.12
C ILE A 59 -1.89 -30.71 15.48
N SER A 60 -0.94 -30.22 16.28
CA SER A 60 -1.21 -29.63 17.60
C SER A 60 -2.09 -28.39 17.50
N PHE A 61 -1.87 -27.55 16.48
CA PHE A 61 -2.72 -26.41 16.18
C PHE A 61 -4.14 -26.86 15.85
N LEU A 62 -4.33 -27.83 14.93
CA LEU A 62 -5.64 -28.29 14.50
C LEU A 62 -6.44 -28.99 15.60
N GLN A 63 -5.77 -29.64 16.56
CA GLN A 63 -6.44 -30.22 17.74
C GLN A 63 -7.14 -29.14 18.58
N ASN A 64 -6.56 -27.95 18.65
CA ASN A 64 -7.05 -26.84 19.47
C ASN A 64 -7.83 -25.78 18.69
N GLN A 65 -7.74 -25.80 17.35
CA GLN A 65 -8.42 -24.85 16.49
C GLN A 65 -9.94 -25.02 16.60
N LYS A 66 -10.63 -23.92 16.89
CA LYS A 66 -12.09 -23.89 16.90
C LYS A 66 -12.63 -23.81 15.47
N PRO A 67 -13.79 -24.41 15.18
CA PRO A 67 -14.49 -24.19 13.93
C PRO A 67 -14.72 -22.70 13.66
N VAL A 68 -14.56 -22.28 12.40
CA VAL A 68 -14.85 -20.91 11.92
C VAL A 68 -15.85 -20.96 10.77
N GLY A 69 -16.46 -19.82 10.46
CA GLY A 69 -17.48 -19.71 9.42
C GLY A 69 -16.97 -20.16 8.04
N VAL A 70 -17.85 -20.76 7.23
CA VAL A 70 -17.51 -21.12 5.84
C VAL A 70 -17.32 -19.87 4.98
N LEU A 71 -16.55 -20.02 3.92
CA LEU A 71 -16.32 -19.01 2.91
C LEU A 71 -17.31 -19.21 1.75
N SER A 72 -17.87 -18.10 1.29
CA SER A 72 -18.64 -18.05 0.05
C SER A 72 -17.72 -17.80 -1.13
N TRP A 73 -18.03 -18.37 -2.29
CA TRP A 73 -17.27 -18.12 -3.51
C TRP A 73 -17.57 -16.72 -4.06
N SER A 74 -16.55 -15.96 -4.43
CA SER A 74 -16.66 -14.68 -5.12
C SER A 74 -16.07 -14.77 -6.53
N LYS A 75 -16.81 -14.23 -7.52
CA LYS A 75 -16.37 -14.26 -8.92
C LYS A 75 -15.29 -13.23 -9.19
N GLY A 76 -15.37 -12.06 -8.58
CA GLY A 76 -14.39 -10.99 -8.72
C GLY A 76 -13.07 -11.34 -8.04
N LEU A 77 -13.11 -11.99 -6.87
CA LEU A 77 -11.91 -12.54 -6.25
C LEU A 77 -11.29 -13.66 -7.10
N GLU A 78 -12.09 -14.52 -7.75
CA GLU A 78 -11.56 -15.51 -8.70
C GLU A 78 -10.87 -14.84 -9.89
N PHE A 79 -11.39 -13.70 -10.37
CA PHE A 79 -10.75 -12.94 -11.44
C PHE A 79 -9.46 -12.25 -10.99
N ALA A 80 -9.40 -11.75 -9.76
CA ALA A 80 -8.16 -11.22 -9.18
C ALA A 80 -7.08 -12.31 -9.09
N ALA A 81 -7.42 -13.48 -8.55
CA ALA A 81 -6.52 -14.63 -8.46
C ALA A 81 -6.08 -15.11 -9.86
N ARG A 82 -7.02 -15.14 -10.82
CA ARG A 82 -6.74 -15.48 -12.23
C ARG A 82 -5.73 -14.54 -12.84
N ASP A 83 -5.89 -13.23 -12.66
CA ASP A 83 -4.97 -12.24 -13.21
C ASP A 83 -3.55 -12.50 -12.69
N HIS A 84 -3.40 -12.81 -11.39
CA HIS A 84 -2.10 -13.12 -10.80
C HIS A 84 -1.47 -14.39 -11.37
N VAL A 85 -2.24 -15.48 -11.45
CA VAL A 85 -1.77 -16.76 -12.01
C VAL A 85 -1.39 -16.63 -13.48
N LYS A 86 -2.21 -15.93 -14.28
CA LYS A 86 -1.95 -15.74 -15.71
C LYS A 86 -0.75 -14.84 -15.98
N ASP A 87 -0.43 -13.96 -15.03
CA ASP A 87 0.76 -13.13 -15.11
C ASP A 87 2.03 -13.88 -14.68
N THR A 88 2.05 -14.39 -13.46
CA THR A 88 3.26 -14.91 -12.80
C THR A 88 3.58 -16.35 -13.20
N GLY A 89 2.55 -17.19 -13.42
CA GLY A 89 2.67 -18.60 -13.78
C GLY A 89 3.56 -18.87 -15.00
N PRO A 90 3.23 -18.34 -16.20
CA PRO A 90 4.03 -18.52 -17.40
C PRO A 90 5.46 -17.97 -17.30
N LYS A 91 5.67 -16.96 -16.43
CA LYS A 91 6.98 -16.33 -16.22
C LYS A 91 7.82 -17.09 -15.20
N GLY A 92 7.21 -17.97 -14.41
CA GLY A 92 7.86 -18.68 -13.31
C GLY A 92 8.20 -17.77 -12.14
N VAL A 93 7.48 -16.67 -11.97
CA VAL A 93 7.68 -15.69 -10.89
C VAL A 93 6.89 -16.15 -9.68
N THR A 94 7.52 -16.09 -8.51
CA THR A 94 6.85 -16.36 -7.23
C THR A 94 6.60 -15.07 -6.44
N GLY A 95 5.65 -15.12 -5.52
CA GLY A 95 5.32 -14.03 -4.60
C GLY A 95 3.95 -13.40 -4.86
N HIS A 96 3.61 -12.40 -4.04
CA HIS A 96 2.29 -11.76 -4.01
C HIS A 96 2.16 -10.56 -4.98
N THR A 97 3.29 -10.04 -5.46
CA THR A 97 3.35 -8.89 -6.36
C THR A 97 3.36 -9.35 -7.81
N GLY A 98 2.44 -8.83 -8.62
CA GLY A 98 2.40 -9.06 -10.05
C GLY A 98 3.62 -8.46 -10.75
N THR A 99 3.94 -8.93 -11.94
CA THR A 99 5.04 -8.40 -12.75
C THR A 99 4.72 -7.04 -13.37
N ASP A 100 3.44 -6.66 -13.41
CA ASP A 100 2.97 -5.29 -13.65
C ASP A 100 3.10 -4.41 -12.39
N GLY A 101 3.62 -4.97 -11.29
CA GLY A 101 3.76 -4.36 -9.97
C GLY A 101 2.47 -4.32 -9.16
N SER A 102 1.37 -4.90 -9.63
CA SER A 102 0.11 -4.93 -8.89
C SER A 102 0.26 -5.70 -7.57
N SER A 103 -0.21 -5.11 -6.49
CA SER A 103 -0.46 -5.81 -5.23
C SER A 103 -1.72 -6.65 -5.31
N MET A 104 -1.98 -7.50 -4.31
CA MET A 104 -3.25 -8.23 -4.22
C MET A 104 -4.45 -7.26 -4.15
N SER A 105 -4.37 -6.18 -3.37
CA SER A 105 -5.46 -5.20 -3.29
C SER A 105 -5.75 -4.57 -4.65
N ASP A 106 -4.71 -4.21 -5.41
CA ASP A 106 -4.89 -3.67 -6.77
C ASP A 106 -5.65 -4.64 -7.68
N ARG A 107 -5.40 -5.95 -7.56
CA ARG A 107 -6.09 -6.97 -8.36
C ARG A 107 -7.52 -7.18 -7.89
N VAL A 108 -7.73 -7.26 -6.58
CA VAL A 108 -9.05 -7.43 -5.95
C VAL A 108 -9.97 -6.24 -6.27
N GLU A 109 -9.46 -5.01 -6.19
CA GLU A 109 -10.21 -3.76 -6.42
C GLU A 109 -10.53 -3.52 -7.90
N ARG A 110 -9.91 -4.24 -8.85
CA ARG A 110 -10.34 -4.21 -10.25
C ARG A 110 -11.76 -4.73 -10.41
N TYR A 111 -12.13 -5.75 -9.63
CA TYR A 111 -13.32 -6.56 -9.87
C TYR A 111 -14.46 -6.36 -8.86
N GLY A 112 -14.24 -5.58 -7.82
CA GLY A 112 -15.20 -5.44 -6.72
C GLY A 112 -14.71 -4.49 -5.66
N GLU A 113 -15.57 -4.26 -4.68
CA GLU A 113 -15.24 -3.54 -3.45
C GLU A 113 -15.23 -4.55 -2.30
N TRP A 114 -14.25 -4.44 -1.41
CA TRP A 114 -14.11 -5.31 -0.26
C TRP A 114 -14.37 -4.53 1.03
N ASN A 115 -14.71 -5.24 2.09
CA ASN A 115 -14.88 -4.66 3.42
C ASN A 115 -14.23 -5.56 4.48
N MET A 116 -13.93 -4.95 5.63
CA MET A 116 -13.27 -5.52 6.81
C MET A 116 -11.79 -5.86 6.62
N THR A 117 -11.47 -6.80 5.73
CA THR A 117 -10.08 -7.28 5.55
C THR A 117 -9.97 -8.07 4.26
N ILE A 118 -8.76 -8.15 3.71
CA ILE A 118 -8.40 -8.99 2.57
C ILE A 118 -7.11 -9.76 2.87
N GLY A 119 -6.87 -10.86 2.15
CA GLY A 119 -5.64 -11.63 2.29
C GLY A 119 -5.39 -12.53 1.08
N GLU A 120 -4.14 -12.97 0.89
CA GLU A 120 -3.75 -13.84 -0.22
C GLU A 120 -3.00 -15.07 0.29
N ASN A 121 -3.32 -16.24 -0.26
CA ASN A 121 -2.47 -17.43 -0.16
C ASN A 121 -2.06 -17.90 -1.56
N ILE A 122 -0.82 -18.38 -1.69
CA ILE A 122 -0.31 -18.94 -2.95
C ILE A 122 0.35 -20.28 -2.69
N SER A 123 -0.07 -21.30 -3.44
CA SER A 123 0.47 -22.65 -3.43
C SER A 123 1.14 -22.96 -4.77
N TYR A 124 2.25 -23.71 -4.72
CA TYR A 124 2.99 -24.14 -5.90
C TYR A 124 3.19 -25.65 -5.90
N GLY A 125 3.08 -26.25 -7.09
CA GLY A 125 3.45 -27.64 -7.38
C GLY A 125 2.51 -28.73 -6.89
N GLN A 126 1.36 -28.38 -6.31
CA GLN A 126 0.34 -29.36 -5.91
C GLN A 126 -0.60 -29.69 -7.07
N GLN A 127 -1.02 -30.96 -7.15
CA GLN A 127 -1.87 -31.47 -8.23
C GLN A 127 -3.33 -31.74 -7.81
N THR A 128 -3.63 -31.66 -6.52
CA THR A 128 -4.98 -31.83 -5.97
C THR A 128 -5.33 -30.66 -5.07
N GLY A 129 -6.62 -30.30 -4.99
CA GLY A 129 -7.04 -29.21 -4.13
C GLY A 129 -6.85 -29.52 -2.63
N GLU A 130 -6.95 -30.79 -2.24
CA GLU A 130 -6.65 -31.22 -0.88
C GLU A 130 -5.17 -30.99 -0.55
N ASP A 131 -4.24 -31.37 -1.43
CA ASP A 131 -2.80 -31.19 -1.19
C ASP A 131 -2.39 -29.71 -1.19
N VAL A 132 -3.07 -28.85 -1.96
CA VAL A 132 -2.94 -27.39 -1.87
C VAL A 132 -3.23 -26.93 -0.45
N ILE A 133 -4.37 -27.33 0.13
CA ILE A 133 -4.72 -26.91 1.49
C ILE A 133 -3.78 -27.51 2.53
N ILE A 134 -3.39 -28.78 2.38
CA ILE A 134 -2.40 -29.42 3.28
C ILE A 134 -1.06 -28.66 3.25
N GLN A 135 -0.57 -28.26 2.07
CA GLN A 135 0.64 -27.45 1.96
C GLN A 135 0.50 -26.11 2.70
N LEU A 136 -0.62 -25.40 2.48
CA LEU A 136 -0.88 -24.09 3.09
C LEU A 136 -1.01 -24.15 4.62
N ILE A 137 -1.57 -25.23 5.19
CA ILE A 137 -1.68 -25.35 6.66
C ILE A 137 -0.43 -25.93 7.32
N ILE A 138 0.38 -26.73 6.63
CA ILE A 138 1.70 -27.10 7.15
C ILE A 138 2.57 -25.84 7.19
N ASP A 139 2.59 -25.09 6.09
CA ASP A 139 3.28 -23.80 5.98
C ASP A 139 4.79 -23.89 6.26
N ASP A 140 5.43 -24.94 5.72
CA ASP A 140 6.87 -25.22 5.88
C ASP A 140 7.74 -24.08 5.33
N GLY A 141 8.67 -23.60 6.14
CA GLY A 141 9.56 -22.49 5.78
C GLY A 141 8.95 -21.10 6.02
N VAL A 142 7.71 -21.01 6.51
CA VAL A 142 7.02 -19.75 6.80
C VAL A 142 6.79 -19.63 8.31
N SER A 143 7.72 -18.96 9.01
CA SER A 143 7.69 -18.85 10.47
C SER A 143 6.41 -18.23 11.03
N SER A 144 5.79 -17.32 10.28
CA SER A 144 4.56 -16.63 10.70
C SER A 144 3.33 -17.52 10.64
N ARG A 145 3.39 -18.65 9.92
CA ARG A 145 2.25 -19.50 9.57
C ARG A 145 1.12 -18.73 8.92
N GLY A 146 1.46 -17.69 8.14
CA GLY A 146 0.52 -16.75 7.55
C GLY A 146 -0.54 -17.42 6.68
N HIS A 147 -0.15 -18.44 5.91
CA HIS A 147 -1.09 -19.16 5.05
C HIS A 147 -2.09 -19.96 5.88
N ARG A 148 -1.61 -20.66 6.92
CA ARG A 148 -2.48 -21.37 7.87
C ARG A 148 -3.42 -20.40 8.60
N LYS A 149 -2.91 -19.26 9.05
CA LYS A 149 -3.73 -18.22 9.71
C LYS A 149 -4.83 -17.74 8.77
N ASN A 150 -4.55 -17.48 7.50
CA ASN A 150 -5.56 -17.10 6.51
C ASN A 150 -6.62 -18.19 6.33
N CYS A 151 -6.26 -19.47 6.30
CA CYS A 151 -7.21 -20.58 6.21
C CYS A 151 -8.24 -20.58 7.36
N PHE A 152 -7.87 -20.10 8.55
CA PHE A 152 -8.73 -20.08 9.75
C PHE A 152 -9.11 -18.68 10.24
N LYS A 153 -8.80 -17.61 9.48
CA LYS A 153 -9.19 -16.24 9.85
C LYS A 153 -10.71 -16.13 9.82
N SER A 154 -11.30 -15.77 10.96
CA SER A 154 -12.75 -15.78 11.17
C SER A 154 -13.46 -14.62 10.47
N GLU A 155 -12.70 -13.55 10.23
CA GLU A 155 -13.12 -12.33 9.59
C GLU A 155 -13.33 -12.52 8.10
N PHE A 156 -12.69 -13.53 7.47
CA PHE A 156 -12.94 -13.88 6.08
C PHE A 156 -14.29 -14.59 5.92
N GLY A 157 -15.14 -14.02 5.05
CA GLY A 157 -16.43 -14.59 4.66
C GLY A 157 -16.52 -14.96 3.18
N THR A 158 -15.57 -14.50 2.35
CA THR A 158 -15.55 -14.73 0.90
C THR A 158 -14.16 -15.11 0.41
N VAL A 159 -14.10 -15.90 -0.66
CA VAL A 159 -12.85 -16.29 -1.32
C VAL A 159 -13.05 -16.45 -2.82
N GLY A 160 -12.02 -16.12 -3.58
CA GLY A 160 -11.85 -16.53 -4.97
C GLY A 160 -10.58 -17.35 -5.12
N ILE A 161 -10.65 -18.45 -5.87
CA ILE A 161 -9.52 -19.35 -6.07
C ILE A 161 -9.31 -19.54 -7.57
N PHE A 162 -8.06 -19.46 -8.02
CA PHE A 162 -7.70 -19.79 -9.38
C PHE A 162 -6.36 -20.53 -9.41
N ASP A 163 -6.30 -21.59 -10.22
CA ASP A 163 -5.07 -22.34 -10.50
C ASP A 163 -4.74 -22.37 -12.00
N GLY A 164 -3.46 -22.57 -12.29
CA GLY A 164 -2.94 -22.68 -13.64
C GLY A 164 -1.47 -23.12 -13.68
N ASP A 165 -0.93 -23.19 -14.90
CA ASP A 165 0.44 -23.65 -15.13
C ASP A 165 1.47 -22.68 -14.56
N HIS A 166 2.50 -23.21 -13.90
CA HIS A 166 3.67 -22.46 -13.43
C HIS A 166 4.95 -23.01 -14.06
N LYS A 167 5.73 -22.15 -14.72
CA LYS A 167 6.91 -22.56 -15.51
C LYS A 167 7.93 -23.39 -14.73
N GLN A 168 8.13 -23.10 -13.45
CA GLN A 168 9.13 -23.78 -12.61
C GLN A 168 8.55 -24.91 -11.75
N PHE A 169 7.29 -24.81 -11.34
CA PHE A 169 6.69 -25.68 -10.33
C PHE A 169 5.58 -26.57 -10.90
N GLY A 170 5.29 -26.47 -12.20
CA GLY A 170 4.19 -27.17 -12.85
C GLY A 170 2.86 -26.45 -12.63
N THR A 171 2.48 -26.20 -11.38
CA THR A 171 1.19 -25.60 -11.02
C THR A 171 1.36 -24.46 -10.01
N GLN A 172 0.51 -23.45 -10.12
CA GLN A 172 0.31 -22.39 -9.13
C GLN A 172 -1.19 -22.28 -8.83
N CYS A 173 -1.55 -22.11 -7.56
CA CYS A 173 -2.92 -21.91 -7.09
C CYS A 173 -2.96 -20.70 -6.16
N VAL A 174 -3.76 -19.68 -6.49
CA VAL A 174 -3.89 -18.42 -5.75
C VAL A 174 -5.28 -18.35 -5.12
N PHE A 175 -5.32 -17.91 -3.86
CA PHE A 175 -6.53 -17.66 -3.09
C PHE A 175 -6.55 -16.19 -2.70
N ASP A 176 -7.57 -15.46 -3.11
CA ASP A 176 -7.84 -14.12 -2.62
C ASP A 176 -9.04 -14.18 -1.68
N PHE A 177 -8.84 -13.75 -0.43
CA PHE A 177 -9.84 -13.73 0.62
C PHE A 177 -10.33 -12.30 0.87
N ALA A 178 -11.60 -12.18 1.25
CA ALA A 178 -12.13 -10.93 1.79
C ALA A 178 -13.15 -11.20 2.90
N GLY A 179 -13.26 -10.25 3.83
CA GLY A 179 -14.26 -10.33 4.90
C GLY A 179 -15.68 -10.26 4.36
N ALA A 180 -15.96 -9.17 3.64
CA ALA A 180 -17.08 -9.10 2.72
C ALA A 180 -16.58 -8.61 1.36
N TYR A 181 -17.25 -9.03 0.30
CA TYR A 181 -16.91 -8.63 -1.06
C TYR A 181 -18.16 -8.42 -1.88
N GLU A 182 -18.21 -7.27 -2.56
CA GLU A 182 -19.24 -6.94 -3.53
C GLU A 182 -18.62 -6.92 -4.92
N ASP A 183 -19.01 -7.89 -5.74
CA ASP A 183 -18.62 -7.93 -7.16
C ASP A 183 -19.14 -6.67 -7.87
N LYS A 184 -18.30 -6.03 -8.70
CA LYS A 184 -18.76 -4.94 -9.57
C LYS A 184 -19.84 -5.47 -10.52
N ALA A 185 -21.04 -4.91 -10.42
CA ALA A 185 -22.17 -5.29 -11.26
C ALA A 185 -21.86 -5.02 -12.75
N ASN A 186 -21.94 -6.10 -13.56
CA ASN A 186 -21.73 -6.22 -15.01
C ASN A 186 -20.43 -6.91 -15.46
N LEU A 187 -20.29 -8.18 -15.08
CA LEU A 187 -19.52 -9.15 -15.88
C LEU A 187 -20.46 -10.28 -16.34
N ASN A 188 -21.34 -9.87 -17.26
CA ASN A 188 -22.27 -10.62 -18.12
C ASN A 188 -23.45 -11.38 -17.48
N ALA A 189 -24.63 -10.96 -17.94
CA ALA A 189 -25.94 -11.57 -17.80
C ALA A 189 -25.95 -13.09 -18.04
N GLY A 190 -26.66 -13.81 -17.16
CA GLY A 190 -27.12 -15.17 -17.44
C GLY A 190 -27.38 -16.04 -16.20
N GLY A 191 -28.49 -15.81 -15.49
CA GLY A 191 -29.18 -16.90 -14.78
C GLY A 191 -29.30 -16.78 -13.25
N ASN A 192 -30.32 -16.06 -12.80
CA ASN A 192 -31.28 -16.41 -11.73
C ASN A 192 -30.85 -17.49 -10.69
N GLN A 193 -30.76 -17.12 -9.41
CA GLN A 193 -31.85 -17.31 -8.42
C GLN A 193 -31.43 -16.84 -7.00
N LYS A 194 -32.21 -15.87 -6.49
CA LYS A 194 -32.84 -15.77 -5.16
C LYS A 194 -32.00 -15.85 -3.87
N GLN A 195 -31.98 -14.69 -3.20
CA GLN A 195 -31.71 -14.42 -1.79
C GLN A 195 -32.63 -15.23 -0.85
N GLU A 196 -32.06 -15.73 0.24
CA GLU A 196 -32.76 -15.97 1.51
C GLU A 196 -31.86 -15.50 2.67
N GLY A 197 -32.45 -14.81 3.65
CA GLY A 197 -31.74 -14.11 4.72
C GLY A 197 -32.00 -14.63 6.14
N TYR A 198 -31.61 -13.78 7.11
CA TYR A 198 -31.76 -13.80 8.58
C TYR A 198 -30.69 -14.54 9.42
N PRO A 199 -30.47 -14.20 10.72
CA PRO A 199 -30.72 -12.94 11.46
C PRO A 199 -29.53 -12.46 12.34
N LYS A 200 -29.62 -11.19 12.79
CA LYS A 200 -28.87 -10.59 13.92
C LYS A 200 -29.18 -11.26 15.26
N LYS A 201 -28.20 -11.30 16.18
CA LYS A 201 -28.43 -11.33 17.63
C LYS A 201 -27.43 -10.46 18.39
N GLU A 202 -27.98 -9.59 19.23
CA GLU A 202 -27.34 -8.82 20.30
C GLU A 202 -27.27 -9.63 21.59
N SER A 203 -26.22 -9.38 22.39
CA SER A 203 -26.12 -9.40 23.87
C SER A 203 -24.61 -9.38 24.21
N GLY A 204 -24.01 -8.54 25.04
CA GLY A 204 -24.46 -7.79 26.21
C GLY A 204 -23.58 -8.18 27.41
N GLN A 205 -22.71 -7.25 27.87
CA GLN A 205 -22.00 -7.14 29.17
C GLN A 205 -21.00 -8.27 29.56
N SER A 206 -19.90 -8.10 30.33
CA SER A 206 -19.32 -7.04 31.19
C SER A 206 -17.81 -7.34 31.44
N GLY A 207 -17.04 -6.33 31.87
CA GLY A 207 -15.57 -6.35 32.08
C GLY A 207 -15.06 -7.14 33.30
N PRO A 208 -13.74 -7.06 33.61
CA PRO A 208 -13.25 -5.95 34.44
C PRO A 208 -11.86 -5.36 34.11
N GLN A 209 -11.64 -4.16 34.65
CA GLN A 209 -10.46 -3.28 34.63
C GLN A 209 -9.29 -3.76 35.52
N MET A 210 -8.05 -3.44 35.16
CA MET A 210 -6.92 -3.13 36.06
C MET A 210 -5.99 -2.09 35.40
N GLN A 211 -6.11 -0.82 35.81
CA GLN A 211 -5.17 -0.03 36.63
C GLN A 211 -3.81 0.33 35.99
N GLN A 212 -3.72 1.62 35.67
CA GLN A 212 -2.55 2.40 35.30
C GLN A 212 -1.57 2.58 36.47
N ARG A 213 -0.29 2.76 36.14
CA ARG A 213 0.64 3.62 36.90
C ARG A 213 1.42 4.50 35.93
N GLU A 214 1.21 5.81 36.04
CA GLU A 214 2.04 6.87 35.47
C GLU A 214 3.15 7.29 36.45
N GLN A 215 4.17 7.96 35.89
CA GLN A 215 5.01 9.06 36.38
C GLN A 215 6.50 8.77 36.13
N GLY A 216 7.33 9.68 35.62
CA GLY A 216 7.16 11.13 35.47
C GLY A 216 8.21 11.73 34.52
N GLY A 217 8.01 13.00 34.18
CA GLY A 217 8.71 13.73 33.12
C GLY A 217 10.00 14.44 33.52
N GLY A 218 10.62 15.03 32.49
CA GLY A 218 11.72 15.98 32.56
C GLY A 218 12.01 16.53 31.16
N SER A 219 11.66 17.79 30.89
CA SER A 219 11.89 18.47 29.61
C SER A 219 13.12 19.37 29.71
N ALA A 220 14.08 19.20 28.80
CA ALA A 220 14.94 20.30 28.33
C ALA A 220 15.70 19.92 27.03
N LYS A 221 15.30 20.60 25.94
CA LYS A 221 16.04 20.95 24.71
C LYS A 221 17.16 20.00 24.23
N SER A 222 16.90 19.26 23.15
CA SER A 222 17.93 18.53 22.41
C SER A 222 17.88 18.87 20.92
N GLN A 223 19.00 19.35 20.37
CA GLN A 223 19.31 19.13 18.96
C GLN A 223 19.48 17.60 18.77
N SER A 224 18.81 17.00 17.78
CA SER A 224 18.73 15.53 17.64
C SER A 224 20.11 14.89 17.45
N LYS A 225 20.41 13.86 18.24
CA LYS A 225 21.70 13.13 18.27
C LYS A 225 21.64 11.77 17.57
N ASP A 226 20.49 11.38 17.01
CA ASP A 226 20.29 10.07 16.39
C ASP A 226 20.29 10.18 14.84
N PRO A 227 21.18 9.47 14.11
CA PRO A 227 21.15 9.39 12.66
C PRO A 227 19.80 8.97 12.07
N ASP A 228 19.07 8.09 12.75
CA ASP A 228 17.75 7.62 12.29
C ASP A 228 16.69 8.72 12.41
N GLU A 229 16.66 9.47 13.51
CA GLU A 229 15.78 10.64 13.67
C GLU A 229 16.03 11.68 12.58
N LYS A 230 17.29 11.88 12.17
CA LYS A 230 17.62 12.80 11.07
C LYS A 230 17.08 12.31 9.73
N ILE A 231 17.23 11.01 9.42
CA ILE A 231 16.69 10.42 8.18
C ILE A 231 15.18 10.59 8.14
N VAL A 232 14.48 10.27 9.23
CA VAL A 232 13.03 10.41 9.38
C VAL A 232 12.58 11.84 9.14
N LYS A 233 13.22 12.81 9.82
CA LYS A 233 12.87 14.22 9.70
C LYS A 233 13.10 14.75 8.27
N ASP A 234 14.27 14.48 7.70
CA ASP A 234 14.61 14.94 6.35
C ASP A 234 13.67 14.33 5.31
N ALA A 235 13.29 13.06 5.48
CA ALA A 235 12.38 12.36 4.59
C ALA A 235 10.97 12.95 4.66
N PHE A 236 10.46 13.21 5.87
CA PHE A 236 9.16 13.87 6.06
C PHE A 236 9.13 15.25 5.41
N ASP A 237 10.14 16.07 5.70
CA ASP A 237 10.24 17.44 5.19
C ASP A 237 10.31 17.43 3.66
N TYR A 238 11.17 16.60 3.07
CA TYR A 238 11.35 16.55 1.63
C TYR A 238 10.14 15.94 0.91
N LEU A 239 9.49 14.91 1.46
CA LEU A 239 8.25 14.37 0.92
C LEU A 239 7.18 15.45 0.82
N ASN A 240 7.00 16.24 1.88
CA ASN A 240 6.03 17.33 1.89
C ASN A 240 6.39 18.47 0.93
N GLN A 241 7.67 18.82 0.83
CA GLN A 241 8.14 19.81 -0.16
C GLN A 241 7.85 19.35 -1.60
N VAL A 242 8.12 18.09 -1.92
CA VAL A 242 7.86 17.51 -3.24
C VAL A 242 6.36 17.35 -3.50
N ARG A 243 5.55 17.01 -2.49
CA ARG A 243 4.07 17.01 -2.63
C ARG A 243 3.52 18.39 -2.97
N GLN A 244 4.02 19.43 -2.31
CA GLN A 244 3.58 20.82 -2.54
C GLN A 244 4.17 21.43 -3.81
N ASN A 245 5.37 21.01 -4.21
CA ASN A 245 6.04 21.42 -5.44
C ASN A 245 6.65 20.21 -6.16
N PRO A 246 5.86 19.48 -6.97
CA PRO A 246 6.33 18.25 -7.62
C PRO A 246 7.58 18.43 -8.48
N THR A 247 7.75 19.61 -9.09
CA THR A 247 8.92 19.89 -9.94
C THR A 247 10.22 20.09 -9.17
N LEU A 248 10.18 20.22 -7.83
CA LEU A 248 11.34 20.45 -6.97
C LEU A 248 12.43 19.38 -7.14
N ALA A 249 12.05 18.11 -7.33
CA ALA A 249 13.00 17.01 -7.44
C ALA A 249 13.72 16.94 -8.81
N ILE A 250 13.22 17.62 -9.85
CA ILE A 250 13.70 17.48 -11.24
C ILE A 250 15.19 17.78 -11.39
N PRO A 251 15.76 18.87 -10.83
CA PRO A 251 17.19 19.15 -10.97
C PRO A 251 18.07 18.02 -10.44
N LYS A 252 17.72 17.44 -9.27
CA LYS A 252 18.46 16.31 -8.68
C LYS A 252 18.35 15.06 -9.55
N LEU A 253 17.17 14.77 -10.10
CA LEU A 253 16.97 13.66 -11.04
C LEU A 253 17.80 13.83 -12.32
N GLN A 254 17.91 15.05 -12.84
CA GLN A 254 18.75 15.35 -13.99
C GLN A 254 20.24 15.17 -13.70
N GLU A 255 20.72 15.60 -12.53
CA GLU A 255 22.10 15.32 -12.12
C GLU A 255 22.35 13.83 -11.94
N LEU A 256 21.41 13.10 -11.34
CA LEU A 256 21.51 11.64 -11.15
C LEU A 256 21.64 10.91 -12.48
N MET A 257 20.90 11.32 -13.52
CA MET A 257 21.00 10.74 -14.87
C MET A 257 22.39 10.85 -15.48
N LYS A 258 23.15 11.91 -15.18
CA LYS A 258 24.53 12.08 -15.71
C LYS A 258 25.51 11.05 -15.16
N LEU A 259 25.16 10.40 -14.04
CA LEU A 259 25.99 9.40 -13.38
C LEU A 259 25.77 7.98 -13.93
N PHE A 260 24.87 7.79 -14.88
CA PHE A 260 24.62 6.49 -15.50
C PHE A 260 25.57 6.19 -16.66
N LYS A 261 26.01 4.93 -16.77
CA LYS A 261 26.55 4.35 -18.00
C LYS A 261 25.74 3.10 -18.33
N GLY A 262 24.86 3.20 -19.32
CA GLY A 262 23.87 2.16 -19.60
C GLY A 262 22.89 2.01 -18.42
N SER A 263 22.77 0.80 -17.88
CA SER A 263 21.93 0.47 -16.71
C SER A 263 22.68 0.57 -15.37
N ILE A 264 23.94 0.99 -15.35
CA ILE A 264 24.75 1.06 -14.14
C ILE A 264 24.88 2.51 -13.68
N LEU A 265 24.58 2.77 -12.41
CA LEU A 265 24.70 4.06 -11.75
C LEU A 265 26.04 4.15 -11.00
N TYR A 266 26.83 5.20 -11.30
CA TYR A 266 28.15 5.46 -10.71
C TYR A 266 28.09 6.69 -9.80
N LYS A 267 27.69 6.49 -8.54
CA LYS A 267 27.75 7.55 -7.53
C LYS A 267 29.19 7.72 -7.01
N PRO A 268 29.71 8.96 -6.88
CA PRO A 268 31.05 9.18 -6.33
C PRO A 268 31.20 8.59 -4.92
N GLY A 269 32.22 7.76 -4.70
CA GLY A 269 32.51 7.16 -3.40
C GLY A 269 31.63 5.96 -3.01
N GLU A 270 30.74 5.51 -3.91
CA GLU A 270 29.90 4.33 -3.70
C GLU A 270 30.24 3.22 -4.70
N ILE A 271 29.86 1.99 -4.37
CA ILE A 271 29.97 0.85 -5.29
C ILE A 271 28.96 1.07 -6.43
N PRO A 272 29.34 0.88 -7.71
CA PRO A 272 28.41 1.02 -8.83
C PRO A 272 27.17 0.13 -8.66
N LEU A 273 25.99 0.71 -8.86
CA LEU A 273 24.71 0.03 -8.67
C LEU A 273 24.13 -0.36 -10.03
N GLN A 274 23.93 -1.66 -10.27
CA GLN A 274 23.13 -2.14 -11.39
C GLN A 274 21.65 -1.84 -11.11
N THR A 275 21.02 -1.07 -11.99
CA THR A 275 19.58 -0.74 -11.93
C THR A 275 18.79 -1.65 -12.87
N ASN A 276 17.48 -1.74 -12.65
CA ASN A 276 16.58 -2.53 -13.47
C ASN A 276 16.23 -1.80 -14.77
N GLU A 277 15.98 -0.50 -14.71
CA GLU A 277 15.40 0.26 -15.81
C GLU A 277 16.32 1.37 -16.34
N GLY A 278 17.43 1.65 -15.66
CA GLY A 278 18.39 2.68 -16.05
C GLY A 278 17.77 4.08 -16.00
N THR A 279 18.18 4.94 -16.94
CA THR A 279 17.69 6.32 -16.98
C THR A 279 16.24 6.47 -17.46
N LYS A 280 15.63 5.40 -18.01
CA LYS A 280 14.26 5.45 -18.56
C LYS A 280 13.23 5.74 -17.47
N VAL A 281 13.34 5.11 -16.31
CA VAL A 281 12.43 5.34 -15.19
C VAL A 281 12.56 6.76 -14.63
N ILE A 282 13.78 7.33 -14.65
CA ILE A 282 14.01 8.72 -14.21
C ILE A 282 13.38 9.71 -15.20
N GLN A 283 13.52 9.48 -16.51
CA GLN A 283 12.88 10.29 -17.54
C GLN A 283 11.36 10.27 -17.40
N GLU A 284 10.80 9.09 -17.17
CA GLU A 284 9.36 8.89 -16.93
C GLU A 284 8.91 9.64 -15.67
N LEU A 285 9.64 9.54 -14.55
CA LEU A 285 9.38 10.32 -13.35
C LEU A 285 9.40 11.83 -13.61
N ILE A 286 10.37 12.36 -14.36
CA ILE A 286 10.42 13.79 -14.68
C ILE A 286 9.16 14.22 -15.44
N VAL A 287 8.71 13.44 -16.43
CA VAL A 287 7.47 13.72 -17.17
C VAL A 287 6.25 13.65 -16.26
N PHE A 288 6.22 12.71 -15.32
CA PHE A 288 5.17 12.63 -14.31
C PHE A 288 5.14 13.89 -13.42
N LEU A 289 6.29 14.28 -12.84
CA LEU A 289 6.41 15.43 -11.94
C LEU A 289 6.05 16.76 -12.61
N GLN A 290 6.31 16.90 -13.92
CA GLN A 290 5.91 18.08 -14.69
C GLN A 290 4.38 18.23 -14.83
N LYS A 291 3.64 17.13 -14.75
CA LYS A 291 2.17 17.11 -14.89
C LYS A 291 1.46 17.04 -13.54
N GLN A 292 2.13 16.52 -12.52
CA GLN A 292 1.59 16.34 -11.19
C GLN A 292 1.17 17.68 -10.58
N GLN A 293 -0.07 17.73 -10.08
CA GLN A 293 -0.57 18.90 -9.38
C GLN A 293 -0.05 18.93 -7.94
N PRO A 294 0.22 20.12 -7.37
CA PRO A 294 0.50 20.29 -5.95
C PRO A 294 -0.57 19.63 -5.08
N LEU A 295 -0.13 18.96 -4.01
CA LEU A 295 -0.99 18.36 -3.01
C LEU A 295 -0.78 19.03 -1.65
N HIS A 296 -1.77 18.85 -0.77
CA HIS A 296 -1.63 19.23 0.63
C HIS A 296 -0.50 18.42 1.28
N PRO A 297 0.26 19.05 2.21
CA PRO A 297 1.26 18.33 2.99
C PRO A 297 0.58 17.27 3.85
N LEU A 298 1.27 16.16 4.04
CA LEU A 298 0.92 15.14 5.02
C LEU A 298 1.21 15.68 6.42
N THR A 299 0.34 15.31 7.36
CA THR A 299 0.55 15.59 8.78
C THR A 299 1.18 14.38 9.44
N TYR A 300 2.20 14.63 10.26
CA TYR A 300 2.85 13.56 11.01
C TYR A 300 1.92 13.01 12.10
N GLU A 301 1.77 11.69 12.18
CA GLU A 301 0.91 11.04 13.16
C GLU A 301 1.63 9.97 13.98
N LYS A 302 1.63 10.16 15.30
CA LYS A 302 2.40 9.36 16.24
C LYS A 302 1.97 7.90 16.32
N GLY A 303 0.68 7.61 16.18
CA GLY A 303 0.20 6.23 16.18
C GLY A 303 0.67 5.44 14.96
N LEU A 304 0.75 6.10 13.80
CA LEU A 304 1.32 5.50 12.58
C LEU A 304 2.84 5.33 12.72
N GLU A 305 3.53 6.32 13.28
CA GLU A 305 4.97 6.22 13.56
C GLU A 305 5.27 5.00 14.44
N GLN A 306 4.45 4.75 15.46
CA GLN A 306 4.63 3.59 16.33
C GLN A 306 4.43 2.25 15.60
N ALA A 307 3.54 2.19 14.61
CA ALA A 307 3.39 1.04 13.72
C ALA A 307 4.63 0.84 12.81
N CYS A 308 5.21 1.93 12.30
CA CYS A 308 6.47 1.88 11.56
C CYS A 308 7.62 1.40 12.45
N ILE A 309 7.71 1.87 13.70
CA ILE A 309 8.73 1.45 14.68
C ILE A 309 8.62 -0.05 14.96
N ASP A 310 7.40 -0.57 15.14
CA ASP A 310 7.18 -2.01 15.31
C ASP A 310 7.77 -2.79 14.12
N HIS A 311 7.50 -2.34 12.89
CA HIS A 311 7.97 -3.01 11.68
C HIS A 311 9.50 -2.95 11.54
N VAL A 312 10.10 -1.77 11.73
CA VAL A 312 11.56 -1.58 11.67
C VAL A 312 12.27 -2.45 12.71
N ASN A 313 11.80 -2.45 13.95
CA ASN A 313 12.40 -3.24 15.03
C ASN A 313 12.25 -4.75 14.82
N ASP A 314 11.19 -5.16 14.11
CA ASP A 314 10.96 -6.55 13.77
C ASP A 314 11.83 -7.02 12.58
N THR A 315 11.72 -6.35 11.43
CA THR A 315 12.30 -6.83 10.18
C THR A 315 13.76 -6.43 10.01
N GLY A 316 14.14 -5.24 10.50
CA GLY A 316 15.48 -4.66 10.36
C GLY A 316 16.59 -5.59 10.88
N PRO A 317 16.60 -5.96 12.17
CA PRO A 317 17.61 -6.85 12.75
C PRO A 317 17.65 -8.25 12.10
N LYS A 318 16.53 -8.69 11.51
CA LYS A 318 16.42 -10.01 10.87
C LYS A 318 16.86 -9.98 9.41
N GLY A 319 16.95 -8.80 8.81
CA GLY A 319 17.24 -8.63 7.39
C GLY A 319 16.08 -9.02 6.48
N VAL A 320 14.85 -8.97 7.00
CA VAL A 320 13.64 -9.35 6.27
C VAL A 320 13.14 -8.15 5.47
N CYS A 321 12.84 -8.37 4.19
CA CYS A 321 12.25 -7.35 3.33
C CYS A 321 10.76 -7.60 3.08
N GLY A 322 10.01 -6.51 2.89
CA GLY A 322 8.58 -6.54 2.54
C GLY A 322 7.66 -6.01 3.63
N HIS A 323 6.36 -6.06 3.33
CA HIS A 323 5.29 -5.40 4.11
C HIS A 323 4.72 -6.25 5.26
N THR A 324 5.03 -7.54 5.27
CA THR A 324 4.53 -8.47 6.29
C THR A 324 5.56 -8.65 7.40
N GLY A 325 5.15 -8.42 8.64
CA GLY A 325 5.98 -8.66 9.81
C GLY A 325 6.31 -10.14 9.97
N THR A 326 7.39 -10.45 10.69
CA THR A 326 7.81 -11.85 10.93
C THR A 326 6.86 -12.59 11.88
N ASP A 327 6.04 -11.86 12.64
CA ASP A 327 4.89 -12.37 13.40
C ASP A 327 3.65 -12.64 12.51
N GLY A 328 3.72 -12.28 11.23
CA GLY A 328 2.64 -12.38 10.25
C GLY A 328 1.71 -11.17 10.22
N SER A 329 2.00 -10.10 10.96
CA SER A 329 1.21 -8.88 10.94
C SER A 329 1.28 -8.21 9.57
N SER A 330 0.10 -7.87 9.04
CA SER A 330 -0.07 -6.95 7.93
C SER A 330 0.08 -5.50 8.39
N LEU A 331 0.11 -4.57 7.44
CA LEU A 331 0.09 -3.12 7.71
C LEU A 331 -1.07 -2.73 8.64
N SER A 332 -2.29 -3.17 8.33
CA SER A 332 -3.47 -2.87 9.16
C SER A 332 -3.31 -3.41 10.58
N ASP A 333 -2.81 -4.64 10.73
CA ASP A 333 -2.62 -5.25 12.05
C ASP A 333 -1.65 -4.43 12.91
N ARG A 334 -0.64 -3.79 12.31
CA ARG A 334 0.31 -2.93 13.02
C ARG A 334 -0.30 -1.58 13.38
N ILE A 335 -0.98 -0.91 12.44
CA ILE A 335 -1.66 0.38 12.68
C ILE A 335 -2.73 0.23 13.78
N GLU A 336 -3.49 -0.87 13.76
CA GLU A 336 -4.62 -1.14 14.67
C GLU A 336 -4.19 -1.40 16.12
N ARG A 337 -2.91 -1.66 16.37
CA ARG A 337 -2.36 -1.70 17.75
C ARG A 337 -2.47 -0.34 18.42
N TYR A 338 -2.35 0.74 17.63
CA TYR A 338 -2.17 2.11 18.10
C TYR A 338 -3.36 3.03 17.85
N GLY A 339 -4.37 2.59 17.12
CA GLY A 339 -5.59 3.36 16.88
C GLY A 339 -6.53 2.72 15.89
N GLU A 340 -7.58 3.43 15.54
CA GLU A 340 -8.53 3.07 14.49
C GLU A 340 -8.28 3.96 13.28
N TRP A 341 -8.32 3.40 12.08
CA TRP A 341 -8.17 4.14 10.83
C TRP A 341 -9.46 4.04 10.03
N ASN A 342 -9.65 4.99 9.12
CA ASN A 342 -10.78 5.00 8.20
C ASN A 342 -10.33 5.52 6.83
N GLY A 343 -11.02 5.12 5.77
CA GLY A 343 -10.63 5.43 4.39
C GLY A 343 -9.56 4.48 3.87
N LYS A 344 -8.39 5.01 3.49
CA LYS A 344 -7.28 4.22 2.93
C LYS A 344 -6.05 4.26 3.83
N ILE A 345 -5.29 3.17 3.80
CA ILE A 345 -3.94 3.07 4.34
C ILE A 345 -2.97 2.60 3.25
N GLY A 346 -1.69 2.90 3.42
CA GLY A 346 -0.64 2.45 2.51
C GLY A 346 0.72 2.42 3.20
N GLU A 347 1.65 1.62 2.69
CA GLU A 347 3.00 1.51 3.26
C GLU A 347 4.06 1.67 2.15
N ASN A 348 5.11 2.45 2.45
CA ASN A 348 6.33 2.47 1.64
C ASN A 348 7.51 2.03 2.49
N ILE A 349 8.44 1.27 1.89
CA ILE A 349 9.67 0.84 2.56
C ILE A 349 10.87 1.11 1.66
N SER A 350 11.85 1.80 2.21
CA SER A 350 13.13 2.13 1.58
C SER A 350 14.27 1.38 2.26
N TYR A 351 15.25 0.91 1.48
CA TYR A 351 16.41 0.19 2.00
C TYR A 351 17.72 0.82 1.51
N GLY A 352 18.70 0.93 2.42
CA GLY A 352 20.09 1.29 2.14
C GLY A 352 20.39 2.75 1.85
N GLN A 353 19.41 3.65 2.00
CA GLN A 353 19.64 5.09 1.89
C GLN A 353 20.11 5.68 3.22
N LYS A 354 21.03 6.63 3.15
CA LYS A 354 21.71 7.24 4.32
C LYS A 354 21.19 8.63 4.70
N ASN A 355 20.28 9.18 3.91
CA ASN A 355 19.65 10.47 4.16
C ASN A 355 18.21 10.48 3.63
N GLY A 356 17.36 11.31 4.24
CA GLY A 356 15.94 11.34 3.92
C GLY A 356 15.61 11.82 2.51
N GLU A 357 16.43 12.71 1.92
CA GLU A 357 16.20 13.14 0.54
C GLU A 357 16.37 11.96 -0.45
N ASP A 358 17.41 11.15 -0.26
CA ASP A 358 17.66 9.97 -1.10
C ASP A 358 16.65 8.85 -0.86
N VAL A 359 16.11 8.71 0.36
CA VAL A 359 14.95 7.84 0.64
C VAL A 359 13.78 8.22 -0.27
N ILE A 360 13.39 9.49 -0.28
CA ILE A 360 12.26 9.94 -1.10
C ILE A 360 12.59 9.82 -2.59
N ILE A 361 13.80 10.20 -3.03
CA ILE A 361 14.19 10.04 -4.44
C ILE A 361 14.14 8.56 -4.87
N GLN A 362 14.58 7.62 -4.03
CA GLN A 362 14.47 6.19 -4.30
C GLN A 362 13.01 5.75 -4.47
N LEU A 363 12.13 6.14 -3.54
CA LEU A 363 10.70 5.81 -3.57
C LEU A 363 9.97 6.46 -4.75
N LEU A 364 10.39 7.67 -5.16
CA LEU A 364 9.84 8.34 -6.33
C LEU A 364 10.30 7.72 -7.64
N ILE A 365 11.58 7.36 -7.77
CA ILE A 365 12.07 6.67 -8.97
C ILE A 365 11.37 5.32 -9.08
N ASP A 366 11.36 4.55 -8.00
CA ASP A 366 10.70 3.26 -7.90
C ASP A 366 11.25 2.23 -8.91
N ASP A 367 12.58 2.18 -9.06
CA ASP A 367 13.28 1.34 -10.03
C ASP A 367 13.01 -0.15 -9.80
N GLY A 368 12.60 -0.85 -10.86
CA GLY A 368 12.23 -2.27 -10.80
C GLY A 368 10.80 -2.54 -10.31
N VAL A 369 10.04 -1.49 -9.95
CA VAL A 369 8.64 -1.60 -9.51
C VAL A 369 7.72 -1.06 -10.61
N GLY A 370 7.20 -1.96 -11.45
CA GLY A 370 6.38 -1.59 -12.61
C GLY A 370 5.15 -0.75 -12.29
N SER A 371 4.54 -0.93 -11.11
CA SER A 371 3.33 -0.22 -10.70
C SER A 371 3.59 1.21 -10.24
N ARG A 372 4.85 1.55 -9.93
CA ARG A 372 5.22 2.79 -9.24
C ARG A 372 4.45 2.99 -7.93
N GLY A 373 4.16 1.90 -7.22
CA GLY A 373 3.32 1.90 -6.02
C GLY A 373 3.83 2.87 -4.95
N HIS A 374 5.14 2.94 -4.74
CA HIS A 374 5.71 3.86 -3.76
C HIS A 374 5.50 5.32 -4.15
N ARG A 375 5.73 5.64 -5.43
CA ARG A 375 5.48 6.98 -6.00
C ARG A 375 4.01 7.37 -5.92
N LYS A 376 3.10 6.43 -6.22
CA LYS A 376 1.65 6.64 -6.10
C LYS A 376 1.24 6.94 -4.67
N ASN A 377 1.78 6.23 -3.68
CA ASN A 377 1.55 6.54 -2.27
C ASN A 377 2.05 7.95 -1.92
N CYS A 378 3.27 8.32 -2.34
CA CYS A 378 3.82 9.66 -2.13
C CYS A 378 2.95 10.78 -2.70
N PHE A 379 2.21 10.53 -3.79
CA PHE A 379 1.32 11.50 -4.46
C PHE A 379 -0.16 11.14 -4.39
N SER A 380 -0.58 10.32 -3.43
CA SER A 380 -2.00 10.03 -3.23
C SER A 380 -2.69 11.22 -2.56
N PRO A 381 -3.81 11.73 -3.10
CA PRO A 381 -4.63 12.74 -2.44
C PRO A 381 -5.47 12.15 -1.30
N ASP A 382 -5.62 10.82 -1.25
CA ASP A 382 -6.40 10.12 -0.23
C ASP A 382 -5.64 10.03 1.11
N PHE A 383 -4.33 10.23 1.09
CA PHE A 383 -3.50 10.25 2.30
C PHE A 383 -3.33 11.67 2.83
N LEU A 384 -3.64 11.82 4.12
CA LEU A 384 -3.54 13.07 4.87
C LEU A 384 -2.55 12.95 6.04
N LEU A 385 -2.31 11.74 6.51
CA LEU A 385 -1.48 11.42 7.66
C LEU A 385 -0.34 10.50 7.25
N VAL A 386 0.79 10.63 7.94
CA VAL A 386 1.94 9.73 7.77
C VAL A 386 2.66 9.50 9.10
N GLY A 387 3.05 8.26 9.35
CA GLY A 387 4.05 7.88 10.33
C GLY A 387 5.32 7.42 9.61
N ILE A 388 6.49 7.66 10.20
CA ILE A 388 7.77 7.29 9.59
C ILE A 388 8.71 6.75 10.67
N ALA A 389 9.42 5.66 10.39
CA ALA A 389 10.50 5.18 11.24
C ALA A 389 11.70 4.73 10.40
N SER A 390 12.91 4.99 10.90
CA SER A 390 14.17 4.50 10.33
C SER A 390 14.90 3.66 11.36
N GLY A 391 15.68 2.69 10.90
CA GLY A 391 16.57 1.90 11.75
C GLY A 391 17.49 0.99 10.96
N ASP A 392 18.36 0.29 11.69
CA ASP A 392 19.32 -0.64 11.13
C ASP A 392 18.66 -1.82 10.39
N HIS A 393 19.17 -2.15 9.21
CA HIS A 393 18.79 -3.35 8.46
C HIS A 393 20.00 -4.27 8.25
N LYS A 394 19.90 -5.52 8.70
CA LYS A 394 21.03 -6.47 8.72
C LYS A 394 21.75 -6.63 7.38
N GLN A 395 21.02 -6.60 6.26
CA GLN A 395 21.60 -6.77 4.92
C GLN A 395 21.87 -5.44 4.19
N TYR A 396 21.03 -4.43 4.42
CA TYR A 396 21.01 -3.21 3.61
C TYR A 396 21.52 -2.00 4.41
N GLN A 397 22.01 -2.21 5.63
CA GLN A 397 22.44 -1.21 6.61
C GLN A 397 21.29 -0.38 7.18
N THR A 398 20.37 0.12 6.35
CA THR A 398 19.26 0.96 6.80
C THR A 398 17.94 0.52 6.18
N GLN A 399 16.86 0.60 6.95
CA GLN A 399 15.47 0.48 6.50
C GLN A 399 14.70 1.72 6.97
N CYS A 400 13.86 2.29 6.10
CA CYS A 400 12.96 3.39 6.44
C CYS A 400 11.54 3.05 5.99
N VAL A 401 10.58 3.05 6.92
CA VAL A 401 9.18 2.65 6.71
C VAL A 401 8.29 3.90 6.83
N PHE A 402 7.29 4.00 5.95
CA PHE A 402 6.28 5.05 5.95
C PHE A 402 4.91 4.40 5.95
N ASP A 403 4.08 4.70 6.95
CA ASP A 403 2.69 4.28 6.99
C ASP A 403 1.80 5.50 6.77
N PHE A 404 0.99 5.44 5.71
CA PHE A 404 0.06 6.50 5.32
C PHE A 404 -1.36 6.15 5.76
N ALA A 405 -2.15 7.16 6.10
CA ALA A 405 -3.58 7.01 6.32
C ALA A 405 -4.38 8.22 5.81
N GLY A 406 -5.61 7.98 5.39
CA GLY A 406 -6.60 9.03 5.14
C GLY A 406 -7.12 9.62 6.44
N GLU A 407 -7.57 8.77 7.36
CA GLU A 407 -7.99 9.14 8.70
C GLU A 407 -7.40 8.19 9.75
N PHE A 408 -7.06 8.73 10.92
CA PHE A 408 -6.56 7.95 12.05
C PHE A 408 -7.02 8.56 13.37
N THR A 409 -7.48 7.71 14.27
CA THR A 409 -7.91 8.04 15.63
C THR A 409 -7.06 7.25 16.61
N PRO A 410 -6.15 7.91 17.36
CA PRO A 410 -5.29 7.22 18.31
C PRO A 410 -6.07 6.47 19.39
N LYS A 411 -5.56 5.31 19.78
CA LYS A 411 -6.13 4.49 20.84
C LYS A 411 -6.14 5.27 22.16
N GLY A 412 -7.29 5.28 22.83
CA GLY A 412 -7.50 6.06 24.05
C GLY A 412 -7.97 7.51 23.82
N ALA A 413 -8.18 7.94 22.57
CA ALA A 413 -8.73 9.26 22.24
C ALA A 413 -10.27 9.28 22.05
N GLN A 414 -10.99 8.30 22.62
CA GLN A 414 -12.45 8.15 22.46
C GLN A 414 -13.20 9.46 22.81
N GLY A 415 -13.83 10.07 21.81
CA GLY A 415 -14.56 11.35 21.92
C GLY A 415 -13.86 12.56 21.28
N GLN A 416 -12.61 12.43 20.84
CA GLN A 416 -11.93 13.44 20.02
C GLN A 416 -12.22 13.20 18.54
N LYS A 417 -12.51 14.25 17.77
CA LYS A 417 -12.68 14.14 16.31
C LYS A 417 -11.36 13.64 15.69
N PRO A 418 -11.40 12.75 14.69
CA PRO A 418 -10.20 12.33 13.95
C PRO A 418 -9.43 13.55 13.45
N LYS A 419 -8.11 13.59 13.65
CA LYS A 419 -7.26 14.73 13.27
C LYS A 419 -7.45 15.14 11.81
N ALA A 420 -7.66 14.17 10.92
CA ALA A 420 -7.94 14.39 9.50
C ALA A 420 -9.14 15.33 9.25
N GLN A 421 -10.21 15.24 10.04
CA GLN A 421 -11.39 16.11 9.91
C GLN A 421 -11.11 17.55 10.38
N GLN A 422 -10.25 17.73 11.40
CA GLN A 422 -9.80 19.05 11.81
C GLN A 422 -8.93 19.72 10.74
N TYR A 423 -8.10 18.95 10.04
CA TYR A 423 -7.21 19.47 9.00
C TYR A 423 -7.91 19.74 7.68
N GLN A 424 -8.89 18.92 7.27
CA GLN A 424 -9.77 19.26 6.14
C GLN A 424 -10.50 20.58 6.39
N GLN A 425 -10.96 20.82 7.64
CA GLN A 425 -11.60 22.07 8.02
C GLN A 425 -10.61 23.24 8.07
N GLN A 426 -9.36 23.04 8.52
CA GLN A 426 -8.32 24.07 8.44
C GLN A 426 -7.90 24.39 7.00
N ALA A 427 -7.76 23.39 6.13
CA ALA A 427 -7.44 23.58 4.71
C ALA A 427 -8.57 24.33 3.99
N GLN A 428 -9.82 24.01 4.32
CA GLN A 428 -10.98 24.74 3.83
C GLN A 428 -11.00 26.18 4.36
N ASN A 429 -10.80 26.38 5.66
CA ASN A 429 -10.71 27.70 6.28
C ASN A 429 -9.54 28.53 5.71
N MET A 430 -8.44 27.90 5.34
CA MET A 430 -7.28 28.56 4.73
C MET A 430 -7.57 28.97 3.29
N LYS A 431 -8.28 28.13 2.52
CA LYS A 431 -8.84 28.51 1.20
C LYS A 431 -9.81 29.68 1.33
N ASP A 432 -10.68 29.66 2.33
CA ASP A 432 -11.66 30.71 2.60
C ASP A 432 -10.98 32.01 3.08
N GLN A 433 -9.93 31.91 3.90
CA GLN A 433 -9.09 33.06 4.29
C GLN A 433 -8.30 33.63 3.11
N MET A 434 -7.76 32.79 2.23
CA MET A 434 -7.11 33.23 0.99
C MET A 434 -8.11 33.96 0.09
N LYS A 435 -9.34 33.45 -0.01
CA LYS A 435 -10.45 34.09 -0.73
C LYS A 435 -10.82 35.44 -0.10
N ASN A 436 -10.90 35.53 1.23
CA ASN A 436 -11.20 36.76 1.95
C ASN A 436 -10.06 37.79 1.92
N MET A 437 -8.80 37.36 1.92
CA MET A 437 -7.64 38.25 1.72
C MET A 437 -7.58 38.81 0.30
N MET A 438 -7.99 38.04 -0.70
CA MET A 438 -8.17 38.51 -2.08
C MET A 438 -9.35 39.52 -2.21
N LEU A 439 -10.30 39.50 -1.26
CA LEU A 439 -11.47 40.39 -1.23
C LEU A 439 -11.32 41.59 -0.28
N GLY A 440 -10.28 41.63 0.57
CA GLY A 440 -10.12 42.60 1.66
C GLY A 440 -9.43 43.94 1.32
N GLY A 441 -9.29 44.26 0.03
CA GLY A 441 -8.60 45.48 -0.44
C GLY A 441 -9.50 46.71 -0.55
N LYS A 442 -9.55 47.50 0.53
CA LYS A 442 -9.96 48.92 0.66
C LYS A 442 -11.45 49.29 0.60
N GLY A 443 -11.89 49.94 1.69
CA GLY A 443 -13.16 50.65 1.77
C GLY A 443 -13.19 51.95 0.96
N GLY A 444 -14.40 52.31 0.53
CA GLY A 444 -14.74 53.59 -0.11
C GLY A 444 -16.04 53.52 -0.92
N ASN A 445 -17.18 53.76 -0.25
CA ASN A 445 -18.51 54.27 -0.70
C ASN A 445 -18.62 54.71 -2.20
N VAL A 446 -19.65 54.47 -3.03
CA VAL A 446 -21.11 54.21 -2.91
C VAL A 446 -21.59 53.61 -4.24
N GLY A 447 -22.63 52.76 -4.23
CA GLY A 447 -23.62 52.72 -5.32
C GLY A 447 -23.88 51.37 -5.98
N ASN A 448 -25.08 50.83 -5.74
CA ASN A 448 -25.67 49.63 -6.36
C ASN A 448 -25.26 49.41 -7.83
N TYR A 449 -24.61 48.28 -8.10
CA TYR A 449 -24.81 47.56 -9.35
C TYR A 449 -25.13 46.11 -9.05
N ALA A 450 -26.20 45.65 -9.70
CA ALA A 450 -26.76 44.33 -9.63
C ALA A 450 -25.70 43.23 -9.84
N HIS A 451 -26.02 42.03 -9.35
CA HIS A 451 -25.39 40.77 -9.72
C HIS A 451 -24.91 40.77 -11.19
N GLN A 452 -23.60 40.82 -11.38
CA GLN A 452 -22.99 40.35 -12.62
C GLN A 452 -22.33 39.02 -12.32
N ASN A 453 -22.87 38.02 -13.00
CA ASN A 453 -22.42 36.64 -13.07
C ASN A 453 -20.90 36.59 -13.28
N GLU A 454 -20.24 35.61 -12.65
CA GLU A 454 -18.94 35.14 -13.10
C GLU A 454 -19.09 34.71 -14.57
N GLU A 455 -18.67 35.57 -15.51
CA GLU A 455 -18.55 35.17 -16.91
C GLU A 455 -17.43 34.14 -17.00
N GLU A 456 -17.79 32.90 -17.34
CA GLU A 456 -16.86 31.93 -17.94
C GLU A 456 -16.03 32.66 -19.00
N GLU A 457 -14.71 32.73 -18.80
CA GLU A 457 -13.80 33.32 -19.78
C GLU A 457 -13.94 32.52 -21.09
N LYS A 458 -14.69 33.08 -22.05
CA LYS A 458 -14.97 32.43 -23.33
C LYS A 458 -13.64 32.16 -24.03
N LEU A 459 -13.31 30.87 -24.17
CA LEU A 459 -12.18 30.43 -24.96
C LEU A 459 -12.29 30.99 -26.40
N PRO A 460 -11.19 31.48 -27.00
CA PRO A 460 -11.20 31.92 -28.38
C PRO A 460 -11.76 30.83 -29.31
N PRO A 461 -12.51 31.17 -30.37
CA PRO A 461 -13.08 30.18 -31.28
C PRO A 461 -12.03 29.19 -31.79
N GLY A 462 -12.28 27.89 -31.61
CA GLY A 462 -11.37 26.80 -32.00
C GLY A 462 -10.34 26.38 -30.94
N CYS A 463 -10.25 27.09 -29.82
CA CYS A 463 -9.43 26.71 -28.67
C CYS A 463 -10.08 25.54 -27.92
N VAL A 464 -9.31 24.48 -27.68
CA VAL A 464 -9.74 23.28 -26.94
C VAL A 464 -9.32 23.30 -25.48
N SER A 465 -8.30 24.08 -25.14
CA SER A 465 -7.80 24.21 -23.77
C SER A 465 -6.94 25.45 -23.63
N VAL A 466 -7.03 26.10 -22.48
CA VAL A 466 -6.10 27.15 -22.06
C VAL A 466 -5.32 26.68 -20.84
N SER A 467 -4.01 26.93 -20.82
CA SER A 467 -3.17 26.73 -19.64
C SER A 467 -2.61 28.07 -19.18
N THR A 468 -2.75 28.40 -17.90
CA THR A 468 -2.26 29.66 -17.32
C THR A 468 -1.09 29.37 -16.39
N SER A 469 0.03 30.06 -16.59
CA SER A 469 1.19 30.02 -15.71
C SER A 469 1.47 31.41 -15.15
N THR A 470 1.64 31.53 -13.85
CA THR A 470 1.91 32.79 -13.17
C THR A 470 3.29 32.75 -12.52
N GLN A 471 4.16 33.68 -12.90
CA GLN A 471 5.50 33.83 -12.36
C GLN A 471 5.58 35.13 -11.57
N ILE A 472 5.87 35.05 -10.27
CA ILE A 472 6.04 36.22 -9.40
C ILE A 472 7.55 36.43 -9.17
N THR A 473 8.03 37.64 -9.44
CA THR A 473 9.42 38.05 -9.19
C THR A 473 9.41 39.26 -8.25
N ILE A 474 10.09 39.13 -7.12
CA ILE A 474 10.29 40.21 -6.16
C ILE A 474 11.75 40.67 -6.25
N LYS A 475 11.96 41.92 -6.64
CA LYS A 475 13.28 42.57 -6.65
C LYS A 475 13.18 43.91 -5.95
N ASN A 476 14.07 44.16 -5.00
CA ASN A 476 14.14 45.41 -4.22
C ASN A 476 12.79 45.82 -3.59
N GLY A 477 12.01 44.85 -3.12
CA GLY A 477 10.71 45.09 -2.47
C GLY A 477 9.52 45.28 -3.42
N GLN A 478 9.75 45.44 -4.74
CA GLN A 478 8.67 45.50 -5.73
C GLN A 478 8.29 44.11 -6.24
N LYS A 479 6.99 43.84 -6.28
CA LYS A 479 6.43 42.58 -6.78
C LYS A 479 6.00 42.76 -8.22
N SER A 480 6.61 41.98 -9.10
CA SER A 480 6.19 41.84 -10.50
C SER A 480 5.57 40.47 -10.72
N THR A 481 4.38 40.42 -11.32
CA THR A 481 3.64 39.21 -11.62
C THR A 481 3.50 39.09 -13.13
N LYS A 482 4.05 38.03 -13.71
CA LYS A 482 3.94 37.70 -15.13
C LYS A 482 2.99 36.53 -15.30
N ILE A 483 1.82 36.79 -15.90
CA ILE A 483 0.83 35.78 -16.23
C ILE A 483 0.99 35.41 -17.70
N THR A 484 1.17 34.12 -17.99
CA THR A 484 1.30 33.57 -19.33
C THR A 484 0.15 32.61 -19.57
N LYS A 485 -0.75 32.95 -20.50
CA LYS A 485 -1.83 32.07 -20.96
C LYS A 485 -1.42 31.44 -22.29
N THR A 486 -1.45 30.11 -22.39
CA THR A 486 -1.22 29.37 -23.63
C THR A 486 -2.51 28.69 -24.06
N TYR A 487 -3.04 29.10 -25.20
CA TYR A 487 -4.25 28.55 -25.81
C TYR A 487 -3.84 27.49 -26.83
N LYS A 488 -4.46 26.31 -26.77
CA LYS A 488 -4.24 25.22 -27.74
C LYS A 488 -5.49 25.02 -28.59
N PHE A 489 -5.31 24.94 -29.90
CA PHE A 489 -6.40 24.80 -30.87
C PHE A 489 -6.52 23.35 -31.36
N LYS A 490 -7.68 23.00 -31.96
CA LYS A 490 -7.96 21.64 -32.47
C LYS A 490 -6.95 21.13 -33.50
N ASP A 491 -6.32 22.04 -34.25
CA ASP A 491 -5.29 21.73 -35.26
C ASP A 491 -3.90 21.47 -34.65
N GLY A 492 -3.77 21.54 -33.32
CA GLY A 492 -2.52 21.35 -32.60
C GLY A 492 -1.67 22.62 -32.45
N SER A 493 -2.07 23.74 -33.05
CA SER A 493 -1.37 25.02 -32.89
C SER A 493 -1.57 25.61 -31.49
N THR A 494 -0.62 26.43 -31.05
CA THR A 494 -0.69 27.14 -29.76
C THR A 494 -0.45 28.63 -29.91
N LYS A 495 -1.22 29.44 -29.19
CA LYS A 495 -1.03 30.89 -29.08
C LYS A 495 -0.79 31.28 -27.63
N THR A 496 0.23 32.09 -27.37
CA THR A 496 0.59 32.51 -26.01
C THR A 496 0.36 34.00 -25.83
N GLN A 497 -0.33 34.36 -24.74
CA GLN A 497 -0.53 35.73 -24.30
C GLN A 497 0.18 35.94 -22.97
N VAL A 498 0.98 37.00 -22.88
CA VAL A 498 1.72 37.34 -21.66
C VAL A 498 1.23 38.70 -21.16
N GLN A 499 0.85 38.75 -19.88
CA GLN A 499 0.50 39.97 -19.18
C GLN A 499 1.46 40.14 -18.00
N SER A 500 2.08 41.31 -17.89
CA SER A 500 2.93 41.67 -16.76
C SER A 500 2.25 42.74 -15.92
N LEU A 501 2.12 42.49 -14.63
CA LEU A 501 1.58 43.42 -13.64
C LEU A 501 2.70 43.75 -12.64
N THR A 502 2.96 45.03 -12.41
CA THR A 502 3.94 45.46 -11.41
C THR A 502 3.21 46.22 -10.33
N GLU A 503 3.28 45.72 -9.09
CA GLU A 503 2.73 46.38 -7.92
C GLU A 503 3.89 47.03 -7.14
N GLY A 504 3.76 48.34 -6.95
CA GLY A 504 4.74 49.22 -6.31
C GLY A 504 4.57 49.32 -4.81
#